data_AF-H6MX94-F1
#
_entry.id   AF-H6MX94-F1
#
_cell.length_a   1.000
_cell.length_b   1.000
_cell.length_c   1.000
_cell.angle_alpha   90.00
_cell.angle_beta   90.00
_cell.angle_gamma   90.00
#
_symmetry.space_group_name_H-M   'P 1'
#
loop_
_entity.id
_entity.type
_entity.pdbx_description
1 polymer ?
#
loop_
_entity_poly.entity_id
_entity_poly.type
_entity_poly.pdbx_seq_one_letter_code
_entity_poly.pdbx_strand_id
1 'polypeptide(L)'
;MDDDYSLANLLRACLLLGARTGSDALREWAHHELHGYSPDDDVPDYRRKSLPLFRDTISGNYVMRGEQIHRELVPSDLRDGVPEFVEFKQSIDELESIASESEPNRIGLETFPLVTAMWSRKLPMFQDVTSMYYRPTRAMFVAMVGTVRTTLVEIVADLVSDAPITLPSKAKVDSAVNVRINNVTGDHNEVSVASNSGAVGAGTRSRQIVNTGILPDELTELFASVRDLASKVGNEDDRADVEQAIDDFEGEITQPEPQPGKVRTRARTLLALCEKIALPALTSAATTLTTSGLSGLGIG
;
A
#
# COMPACT_ATOMS: atom_id res chain seq x y z
N MET A 1 -2.99 -24.24 -17.83
CA MET A 1 -2.28 -24.72 -16.63
C MET A 1 -3.21 -25.71 -15.96
N ASP A 2 -2.70 -26.88 -15.59
CA ASP A 2 -3.48 -27.94 -14.95
C ASP A 2 -4.05 -27.43 -13.61
N ASP A 3 -5.32 -27.69 -13.35
CA ASP A 3 -6.02 -27.36 -12.09
C ASP A 3 -5.57 -28.24 -10.90
N ASP A 4 -4.59 -29.13 -11.12
CA ASP A 4 -4.22 -30.22 -10.20
C ASP A 4 -3.11 -29.86 -9.20
N TYR A 5 -2.52 -28.65 -9.30
CA TYR A 5 -1.59 -28.17 -8.28
C TYR A 5 -2.33 -27.41 -7.19
N SER A 6 -2.31 -27.97 -5.96
CA SER A 6 -2.77 -27.29 -4.75
C SER A 6 -2.09 -25.92 -4.63
N LEU A 7 -2.89 -24.87 -4.41
CA LEU A 7 -2.43 -23.49 -4.25
C LEU A 7 -1.37 -23.37 -3.15
N ALA A 8 -1.52 -24.15 -2.07
CA ALA A 8 -0.54 -24.24 -1.00
C ALA A 8 0.85 -24.72 -1.50
N ASN A 9 0.92 -25.64 -2.45
CA ASN A 9 2.19 -26.09 -3.00
C ASN A 9 2.88 -25.00 -3.85
N LEU A 10 2.09 -24.19 -4.56
CA LEU A 10 2.63 -23.04 -5.30
C LEU A 10 3.16 -21.97 -4.34
N LEU A 11 2.45 -21.68 -3.26
CA LEU A 11 2.93 -20.75 -2.22
C LEU A 11 4.20 -21.27 -1.52
N ARG A 12 4.31 -22.58 -1.25
CA ARG A 12 5.55 -23.19 -0.74
C ARG A 12 6.72 -23.05 -1.72
N ALA A 13 6.46 -23.14 -3.02
CA ALA A 13 7.48 -22.85 -4.04
C ALA A 13 7.89 -21.38 -4.02
N CYS A 14 6.96 -20.45 -3.78
CA CYS A 14 7.26 -19.02 -3.59
C CYS A 14 8.12 -18.75 -2.35
N LEU A 15 7.91 -19.47 -1.23
CA LEU A 15 8.80 -19.39 -0.07
C LEU A 15 10.24 -19.77 -0.43
N LEU A 16 10.43 -20.89 -1.14
CA LEU A 16 11.74 -21.35 -1.59
C LEU A 16 12.37 -20.38 -2.59
N LEU A 17 11.58 -19.81 -3.48
CA LEU A 17 12.03 -18.83 -4.45
C LEU A 17 12.48 -17.54 -3.75
N GLY A 18 11.66 -17.00 -2.84
CA GLY A 18 12.01 -15.83 -2.02
C GLY A 18 13.29 -16.05 -1.22
N ALA A 19 13.47 -17.23 -0.63
CA ALA A 19 14.70 -17.59 0.07
C ALA A 19 15.94 -17.63 -0.86
N ARG A 20 15.79 -18.11 -2.10
CA ARG A 20 16.88 -18.16 -3.08
C ARG A 20 17.23 -16.80 -3.65
N THR A 21 16.23 -15.96 -3.93
CA THR A 21 16.41 -14.62 -4.51
C THR A 21 16.74 -13.57 -3.46
N GLY A 22 16.56 -13.88 -2.17
CA GLY A 22 16.72 -12.96 -1.06
C GLY A 22 15.54 -12.00 -0.87
N SER A 23 14.40 -12.24 -1.53
CA SER A 23 13.18 -11.45 -1.39
C SER A 23 12.43 -11.81 -0.12
N ASP A 24 12.55 -10.95 0.88
CA ASP A 24 11.82 -11.09 2.14
C ASP A 24 10.33 -10.80 1.92
N ALA A 25 9.98 -9.89 1.00
CA ALA A 25 8.59 -9.54 0.70
C ALA A 25 7.80 -10.72 0.12
N LEU A 26 8.38 -11.46 -0.85
CA LEU A 26 7.74 -12.66 -1.40
C LEU A 26 7.60 -13.76 -0.35
N ARG A 27 8.62 -13.92 0.50
CA ARG A 27 8.62 -14.94 1.54
C ARG A 27 7.56 -14.65 2.59
N GLU A 28 7.47 -13.40 3.04
CA GLU A 28 6.51 -12.99 4.06
C GLU A 28 5.07 -13.09 3.57
N TRP A 29 4.80 -12.59 2.36
CA TRP A 29 3.48 -12.73 1.76
C TRP A 29 3.06 -14.20 1.60
N ALA A 30 3.93 -15.05 1.05
CA ALA A 30 3.61 -16.46 0.90
C ALA A 30 3.44 -17.17 2.25
N HIS A 31 4.17 -16.72 3.28
CA HIS A 31 4.04 -17.23 4.64
C HIS A 31 2.68 -16.89 5.24
N HIS A 32 2.24 -15.62 5.13
CA HIS A 32 0.93 -15.18 5.59
C HIS A 32 -0.22 -15.82 4.81
N GLU A 33 -0.12 -15.97 3.49
CA GLU A 33 -1.15 -16.66 2.72
C GLU A 33 -1.29 -18.13 3.14
N LEU A 34 -0.20 -18.80 3.51
CA LEU A 34 -0.21 -20.19 3.96
C LEU A 34 -0.70 -20.37 5.40
N HIS A 35 -0.31 -19.50 6.33
CA HIS A 35 -0.57 -19.69 7.77
C HIS A 35 -1.68 -18.79 8.30
N GLY A 36 -2.16 -17.84 7.50
CA GLY A 36 -3.00 -16.74 7.94
C GLY A 36 -2.18 -15.55 8.44
N TYR A 37 -2.90 -14.48 8.73
CA TYR A 37 -2.39 -13.21 9.22
C TYR A 37 -2.70 -13.10 10.73
N SER A 38 -1.77 -12.54 11.50
CA SER A 38 -1.98 -12.28 12.92
C SER A 38 -3.04 -11.18 13.13
N PRO A 39 -3.64 -11.08 14.33
CA PRO A 39 -4.63 -10.04 14.61
C PRO A 39 -4.13 -8.61 14.33
N ASP A 40 -2.85 -8.36 14.54
CA ASP A 40 -2.22 -7.05 14.37
C ASP A 40 -1.59 -6.84 12.98
N ASP A 41 -1.55 -7.88 12.12
CA ASP A 41 -0.95 -7.78 10.79
C ASP A 41 -1.88 -7.08 9.81
N ASP A 42 -1.34 -6.20 8.98
CA ASP A 42 -2.05 -5.65 7.83
C ASP A 42 -2.31 -6.75 6.80
N VAL A 43 -3.47 -6.68 6.14
CA VAL A 43 -3.85 -7.63 5.09
C VAL A 43 -3.86 -6.97 3.71
N PRO A 44 -3.54 -7.73 2.64
CA PRO A 44 -3.71 -7.23 1.28
C PRO A 44 -5.17 -6.86 0.99
N ASP A 45 -5.37 -5.90 0.09
CA ASP A 45 -6.70 -5.35 -0.21
C ASP A 45 -7.73 -6.38 -0.68
N TYR A 46 -7.29 -7.42 -1.38
CA TYR A 46 -8.20 -8.49 -1.79
C TYR A 46 -8.74 -9.30 -0.60
N ARG A 47 -8.10 -9.24 0.58
CA ARG A 47 -8.57 -9.79 1.87
C ARG A 47 -9.52 -8.86 2.62
N ARG A 48 -9.71 -7.61 2.18
CA ARG A 48 -10.60 -6.63 2.81
C ARG A 48 -11.89 -6.48 1.99
N LYS A 49 -13.05 -6.76 2.59
CA LYS A 49 -14.35 -6.72 1.88
C LYS A 49 -15.41 -5.95 2.65
N SER A 50 -16.17 -5.14 1.92
CA SER A 50 -17.45 -4.64 2.42
C SER A 50 -18.50 -5.75 2.30
N LEU A 51 -19.16 -6.07 3.40
CA LEU A 51 -20.12 -7.16 3.48
C LEU A 51 -21.52 -6.64 3.84
N PRO A 52 -22.58 -7.24 3.30
CA PRO A 52 -23.94 -6.88 3.68
C PRO A 52 -24.20 -7.25 5.14
N LEU A 53 -24.64 -6.27 5.92
CA LEU A 53 -24.97 -6.40 7.34
C LEU A 53 -26.42 -6.87 7.49
N PHE A 54 -26.63 -7.81 8.39
CA PHE A 54 -27.93 -8.34 8.73
C PHE A 54 -28.18 -8.24 10.24
N ARG A 55 -29.45 -8.16 10.60
CA ARG A 55 -29.91 -8.32 11.97
C ARG A 55 -31.13 -9.23 12.06
N ASP A 56 -31.29 -9.83 13.23
CA ASP A 56 -32.54 -10.45 13.65
C ASP A 56 -33.13 -9.62 14.79
N THR A 57 -34.45 -9.43 14.78
CA THR A 57 -35.17 -8.62 15.77
C THR A 57 -36.41 -9.34 16.30
N ILE A 58 -36.79 -8.94 17.52
CA ILE A 58 -38.07 -9.30 18.13
C ILE A 58 -38.84 -8.01 18.38
N SER A 59 -40.14 -8.01 18.10
CA SER A 59 -41.07 -6.91 18.36
C SER A 59 -42.39 -7.47 18.87
N GLY A 60 -42.56 -7.51 20.19
CA GLY A 60 -43.67 -8.21 20.84
C GLY A 60 -43.68 -9.69 20.47
N ASN A 61 -44.74 -10.13 19.80
CA ASN A 61 -44.89 -11.53 19.35
C ASN A 61 -44.29 -11.79 17.96
N TYR A 62 -43.74 -10.77 17.29
CA TYR A 62 -43.16 -10.90 15.96
C TYR A 62 -41.65 -11.10 16.04
N VAL A 63 -41.15 -12.07 15.27
CA VAL A 63 -39.72 -12.33 15.11
C VAL A 63 -39.38 -12.11 13.64
N MET A 64 -38.45 -11.19 13.36
CA MET A 64 -37.94 -10.95 12.02
C MET A 64 -36.48 -11.40 11.95
N ARG A 65 -36.15 -12.24 10.97
CA ARG A 65 -34.80 -12.80 10.80
C ARG A 65 -34.25 -12.46 9.43
N GLY A 66 -32.95 -12.20 9.36
CA GLY A 66 -32.26 -11.92 8.11
C GLY A 66 -32.69 -10.60 7.48
N GLU A 67 -33.04 -9.60 8.29
CA GLU A 67 -33.27 -8.25 7.80
C GLU A 67 -31.92 -7.65 7.39
N GLN A 68 -31.76 -7.37 6.10
CA GLN A 68 -30.58 -6.65 5.62
C GLN A 68 -30.70 -5.18 6.02
N ILE A 69 -29.65 -4.65 6.64
CA ILE A 69 -29.60 -3.26 7.09
C ILE A 69 -28.34 -2.58 6.56
N HIS A 70 -28.41 -1.25 6.41
CA HIS A 70 -27.23 -0.44 6.17
C HIS A 70 -26.57 -0.08 7.52
N ARG A 71 -25.24 0.06 7.55
CA ARG A 71 -24.49 0.49 8.75
C ARG A 71 -25.00 1.80 9.33
N GLU A 72 -25.48 2.71 8.48
CA GLU A 72 -26.06 3.99 8.91
C GLU A 72 -27.32 3.84 9.78
N LEU A 73 -28.03 2.71 9.70
CA LEU A 73 -29.18 2.43 10.57
C LEU A 73 -28.74 2.05 12.00
N VAL A 74 -27.47 1.69 12.19
CA VAL A 74 -26.89 1.48 13.52
C VAL A 74 -26.77 2.85 14.21
N PRO A 75 -27.21 2.98 15.48
CA PRO A 75 -27.03 4.19 16.26
C PRO A 75 -25.59 4.69 16.19
N SER A 76 -25.41 6.00 15.95
CA SER A 76 -24.11 6.62 15.69
C SER A 76 -23.04 6.30 16.72
N ASP A 77 -23.41 6.19 17.99
CA ASP A 77 -22.51 5.90 19.11
C ASP A 77 -22.09 4.42 19.19
N LEU A 78 -22.68 3.54 18.39
CA LEU A 78 -22.36 2.11 18.33
C LEU A 78 -21.66 1.72 17.03
N ARG A 79 -21.51 2.66 16.08
CA ARG A 79 -20.97 2.39 14.74
C ARG A 79 -19.50 1.97 14.73
N ASP A 80 -18.74 2.34 15.75
CA ASP A 80 -17.33 1.92 15.90
C ASP A 80 -17.23 0.41 16.13
N GLY A 81 -18.24 -0.20 16.76
CA GLY A 81 -18.34 -1.65 16.93
C GLY A 81 -18.84 -2.38 15.68
N VAL A 82 -19.13 -1.68 14.58
CA VAL A 82 -19.64 -2.25 13.33
C VAL A 82 -18.78 -1.74 12.18
N PRO A 83 -17.65 -2.40 11.87
CA PRO A 83 -16.72 -1.92 10.86
C PRO A 83 -17.33 -2.02 9.45
N GLU A 84 -17.03 -1.06 8.58
CA GLU A 84 -17.51 -1.05 7.19
C GLU A 84 -16.87 -2.14 6.33
N PHE A 85 -15.61 -2.46 6.61
CA PHE A 85 -14.85 -3.50 5.96
C PHE A 85 -14.52 -4.61 6.96
N VAL A 86 -14.58 -5.85 6.48
CA VAL A 86 -14.14 -7.04 7.21
C VAL A 86 -12.86 -7.54 6.57
N GLU A 87 -11.86 -7.81 7.40
CA GLU A 87 -10.58 -8.37 7.02
C GLU A 87 -10.60 -9.89 7.20
N PHE A 88 -10.18 -10.61 6.16
CA PHE A 88 -10.10 -12.07 6.15
C PHE A 88 -8.67 -12.51 6.38
N LYS A 89 -8.37 -12.85 7.64
CA LYS A 89 -7.03 -13.22 8.12
C LYS A 89 -6.74 -14.73 8.07
N GLN A 90 -7.70 -15.55 7.66
CA GLN A 90 -7.56 -17.01 7.61
C GLN A 90 -6.49 -17.46 6.61
N SER A 91 -5.92 -18.65 6.83
CA SER A 91 -5.06 -19.32 5.85
C SER A 91 -5.81 -19.56 4.53
N ILE A 92 -5.07 -19.72 3.43
CA ILE A 92 -5.69 -19.98 2.13
C ILE A 92 -6.43 -21.32 2.10
N ASP A 93 -5.95 -22.33 2.82
CA ASP A 93 -6.58 -23.65 2.91
C ASP A 93 -7.94 -23.55 3.63
N GLU A 94 -8.04 -22.73 4.68
CA GLU A 94 -9.32 -22.42 5.34
C GLU A 94 -10.27 -21.67 4.39
N LEU A 95 -9.77 -20.70 3.63
CA LEU A 95 -10.60 -19.98 2.65
C LEU A 95 -11.09 -20.90 1.53
N GLU A 96 -10.27 -21.84 1.06
CA GLU A 96 -10.67 -22.87 0.10
C GLU A 96 -11.73 -23.79 0.68
N SER A 97 -11.60 -24.19 1.95
CA SER A 97 -12.62 -24.96 2.67
C SER A 97 -13.95 -24.20 2.73
N ILE A 98 -13.92 -22.95 3.19
CA ILE A 98 -15.10 -22.06 3.27
C ILE A 98 -15.71 -21.85 1.88
N ALA A 99 -14.89 -21.71 0.84
CA ALA A 99 -15.35 -21.59 -0.54
C ALA A 99 -15.98 -22.89 -1.08
N SER A 100 -15.66 -24.04 -0.51
CA SER A 100 -16.24 -25.34 -0.90
C SER A 100 -17.59 -25.61 -0.24
N GLU A 101 -17.89 -24.94 0.86
CA GLU A 101 -19.15 -25.10 1.59
C GLU A 101 -20.36 -24.58 0.81
N SER A 102 -21.49 -25.30 0.94
CA SER A 102 -22.75 -24.98 0.26
C SER A 102 -23.65 -24.05 1.07
N GLU A 103 -23.46 -23.98 2.39
CA GLU A 103 -24.31 -23.21 3.28
C GLU A 103 -23.89 -21.73 3.34
N PRO A 104 -24.84 -20.80 3.50
CA PRO A 104 -24.53 -19.39 3.61
C PRO A 104 -23.81 -19.10 4.93
N ASN A 105 -22.56 -18.69 4.81
CA ASN A 105 -21.73 -18.31 5.95
C ASN A 105 -22.30 -17.08 6.66
N ARG A 106 -22.37 -17.16 7.99
CA ARG A 106 -22.68 -16.02 8.87
C ARG A 106 -21.44 -15.69 9.67
N ILE A 107 -20.98 -14.46 9.53
CA ILE A 107 -19.81 -13.96 10.28
C ILE A 107 -20.32 -13.02 11.36
N GLY A 108 -20.16 -13.42 12.61
CA GLY A 108 -20.29 -12.54 13.77
C GLY A 108 -18.94 -11.94 14.12
N LEU A 109 -18.91 -10.66 14.50
CA LEU A 109 -17.75 -10.05 15.13
C LEU A 109 -17.88 -10.09 16.65
N GLU A 110 -16.75 -10.09 17.35
CA GLU A 110 -16.72 -10.07 18.83
C GLU A 110 -17.47 -8.87 19.42
N THR A 111 -17.48 -7.74 18.70
CA THR A 111 -18.20 -6.53 19.10
C THR A 111 -19.72 -6.64 18.95
N PHE A 112 -20.24 -7.55 18.12
CA PHE A 112 -21.67 -7.60 17.78
C PHE A 112 -22.58 -7.89 18.98
N PRO A 113 -22.29 -8.84 19.89
CA PRO A 113 -23.10 -9.03 21.09
C PRO A 113 -23.23 -7.77 21.97
N LEU A 114 -22.17 -6.95 22.04
CA LEU A 114 -22.21 -5.69 22.77
C LEU A 114 -23.06 -4.65 22.03
N VAL A 115 -22.85 -4.53 20.71
CA VAL A 115 -23.63 -3.61 19.86
C VAL A 115 -25.11 -3.96 19.90
N THR A 116 -25.48 -5.23 19.78
CA THR A 116 -26.89 -5.67 19.84
C THR A 116 -27.51 -5.32 21.19
N ALA A 117 -26.86 -5.68 22.30
CA ALA A 117 -27.36 -5.36 23.64
C ALA A 117 -27.55 -3.85 23.86
N MET A 118 -26.59 -3.03 23.40
CA MET A 118 -26.66 -1.58 23.53
C MET A 118 -27.72 -0.96 22.60
N TRP A 119 -27.90 -1.50 21.40
CA TRP A 119 -28.94 -1.07 20.47
C TRP A 119 -30.32 -1.39 21.03
N SER A 120 -30.54 -2.60 21.54
CA SER A 120 -31.81 -3.01 22.14
C SER A 120 -32.26 -2.10 23.28
N ARG A 121 -31.33 -1.64 24.11
CA ARG A 121 -31.63 -0.67 25.18
C ARG A 121 -32.12 0.70 24.69
N LYS A 122 -31.86 1.03 23.43
CA LYS A 122 -32.31 2.27 22.78
C LYS A 122 -33.66 2.10 22.06
N LEU A 123 -34.15 0.87 21.90
CA LEU A 123 -35.42 0.59 21.24
C LEU A 123 -36.61 0.78 22.21
N PRO A 124 -37.82 1.02 21.68
CA PRO A 124 -39.05 1.02 22.47
C PRO A 124 -39.29 -0.29 23.23
N MET A 125 -40.19 -0.24 24.21
CA MET A 125 -40.60 -1.42 24.99
C MET A 125 -41.05 -2.57 24.07
N PHE A 126 -40.69 -3.80 24.44
CA PHE A 126 -40.95 -5.04 23.70
C PHE A 126 -40.24 -5.15 22.33
N GLN A 127 -39.23 -4.32 22.06
CA GLN A 127 -38.37 -4.47 20.88
C GLN A 127 -36.94 -4.82 21.28
N ASP A 128 -36.33 -5.72 20.54
CA ASP A 128 -34.97 -6.22 20.81
C ASP A 128 -34.26 -6.56 19.50
N VAL A 129 -32.99 -6.19 19.38
CA VAL A 129 -32.08 -6.72 18.37
C VAL A 129 -31.40 -7.96 18.94
N THR A 130 -31.80 -9.13 18.49
CA THR A 130 -31.30 -10.41 19.04
C THR A 130 -29.96 -10.83 18.47
N SER A 131 -29.65 -10.44 17.24
CA SER A 131 -28.39 -10.79 16.59
C SER A 131 -28.02 -9.77 15.52
N MET A 132 -26.72 -9.65 15.28
CA MET A 132 -26.15 -8.97 14.13
C MET A 132 -25.08 -9.87 13.55
N TYR A 133 -24.98 -9.90 12.22
CA TYR A 133 -24.00 -10.71 11.50
C TYR A 133 -23.82 -10.20 10.07
N TYR A 134 -22.64 -10.42 9.51
CA TYR A 134 -22.40 -10.32 8.09
C TYR A 134 -22.78 -11.62 7.38
N ARG A 135 -23.21 -11.51 6.13
CA ARG A 135 -23.48 -12.68 5.28
C ARG A 135 -22.67 -12.61 3.98
N PRO A 136 -21.40 -13.05 3.99
CA PRO A 136 -20.61 -13.16 2.77
C PRO A 136 -21.24 -14.16 1.79
N THR A 137 -21.01 -13.93 0.49
CA THR A 137 -21.37 -14.90 -0.56
C THR A 137 -20.23 -15.88 -0.78
N ARG A 138 -20.54 -17.12 -1.17
CA ARG A 138 -19.53 -18.11 -1.59
C ARG A 138 -18.63 -17.57 -2.70
N ALA A 139 -19.20 -16.84 -3.65
CA ALA A 139 -18.49 -16.24 -4.77
C ALA A 139 -17.37 -15.28 -4.32
N MET A 140 -17.52 -14.62 -3.17
CA MET A 140 -16.50 -13.73 -2.62
C MET A 140 -15.24 -14.51 -2.20
N PHE A 141 -15.40 -15.66 -1.53
CA PHE A 141 -14.26 -16.50 -1.15
C PHE A 141 -13.59 -17.13 -2.37
N VAL A 142 -14.37 -17.63 -3.33
CA VAL A 142 -13.86 -18.13 -4.61
C VAL A 142 -13.04 -17.05 -5.35
N ALA A 143 -13.53 -15.81 -5.38
CA ALA A 143 -12.81 -14.69 -6.00
C ALA A 143 -11.53 -14.34 -5.24
N MET A 144 -11.52 -14.43 -3.91
CA MET A 144 -10.32 -14.19 -3.09
C MET A 144 -9.23 -15.21 -3.39
N VAL A 145 -9.57 -16.51 -3.36
CA VAL A 145 -8.65 -17.61 -3.73
C VAL A 145 -8.18 -17.45 -5.18
N GLY A 146 -9.09 -17.12 -6.09
CA GLY A 146 -8.76 -16.85 -7.49
C GLY A 146 -7.79 -15.68 -7.66
N THR A 147 -7.93 -14.63 -6.86
CA THR A 147 -7.01 -13.48 -6.89
C THR A 147 -5.61 -13.89 -6.47
N VAL A 148 -5.44 -14.66 -5.39
CA VAL A 148 -4.13 -15.19 -4.97
C VAL A 148 -3.48 -16.02 -6.08
N ARG A 149 -4.27 -16.89 -6.75
CA ARG A 149 -3.79 -17.69 -7.89
C ARG A 149 -3.33 -16.81 -9.05
N THR A 150 -4.09 -15.78 -9.41
CA THR A 150 -3.72 -14.84 -10.47
C THR A 150 -2.47 -14.07 -10.10
N THR A 151 -2.37 -13.56 -8.86
CA THR A 151 -1.18 -12.85 -8.36
C THR A 151 0.07 -13.71 -8.46
N LEU A 152 -0.02 -15.01 -8.14
CA LEU A 152 1.11 -15.93 -8.33
C LEU A 152 1.53 -16.05 -9.79
N VAL A 153 0.57 -16.21 -10.70
CA VAL A 153 0.85 -16.30 -12.14
C VAL A 153 1.50 -15.02 -12.65
N GLU A 154 1.02 -13.86 -12.21
CA GLU A 154 1.57 -12.55 -12.58
C GLU A 154 2.98 -12.36 -12.03
N ILE A 155 3.25 -12.73 -10.77
CA ILE A 155 4.61 -12.69 -10.21
C ILE A 155 5.53 -13.59 -11.03
N VAL A 156 5.12 -14.84 -11.33
CA VAL A 156 5.96 -15.75 -12.14
C VAL A 156 6.18 -15.20 -13.55
N ALA A 157 5.16 -14.62 -14.18
CA ALA A 157 5.28 -14.01 -15.50
C ALA A 157 6.25 -12.82 -15.49
N ASP A 158 6.16 -11.95 -14.49
CA ASP A 158 7.05 -10.80 -14.31
C ASP A 158 8.51 -11.26 -14.09
N LEU A 159 8.73 -12.41 -13.45
CA LEU A 159 10.07 -12.96 -13.26
C LEU A 159 10.67 -13.55 -14.55
N VAL A 160 9.86 -14.26 -15.34
CA VAL A 160 10.32 -14.98 -16.56
C VAL A 160 10.41 -14.07 -17.79
N SER A 161 9.70 -12.95 -17.83
CA SER A 161 9.62 -12.05 -19.00
C SER A 161 10.94 -11.42 -19.44
N ASP A 162 11.96 -11.40 -18.58
CA ASP A 162 13.17 -10.58 -18.77
C ASP A 162 14.50 -11.35 -18.59
N ALA A 163 14.46 -12.67 -18.38
CA ALA A 163 15.67 -13.49 -18.24
C ALA A 163 15.49 -14.93 -18.73
N PRO A 164 16.41 -15.46 -19.56
CA PRO A 164 16.46 -16.90 -19.83
C PRO A 164 17.02 -17.61 -18.57
N ILE A 165 16.20 -18.48 -17.97
CA ILE A 165 16.55 -19.57 -17.02
C ILE A 165 17.66 -19.23 -16.00
N THR A 166 17.71 -17.99 -15.51
CA THR A 166 18.66 -17.53 -14.49
C THR A 166 17.87 -16.93 -13.34
N LEU A 167 18.39 -17.11 -12.12
CA LEU A 167 17.67 -16.73 -10.91
C LEU A 167 17.41 -15.21 -10.90
N PRO A 168 16.16 -14.75 -10.72
CA PRO A 168 15.85 -13.32 -10.73
C PRO A 168 16.45 -12.60 -9.51
N SER A 169 16.78 -11.31 -9.68
CA SER A 169 17.36 -10.49 -8.61
C SER A 169 16.32 -10.14 -7.53
N LYS A 170 16.77 -9.92 -6.29
CA LYS A 170 15.94 -9.49 -5.14
C LYS A 170 15.03 -8.31 -5.50
N ALA A 171 15.61 -7.23 -6.05
CA ALA A 171 14.90 -6.00 -6.36
C ALA A 171 13.72 -6.21 -7.32
N LYS A 172 13.89 -7.10 -8.31
CA LYS A 172 12.83 -7.43 -9.28
C LYS A 172 11.66 -8.17 -8.61
N VAL A 173 12.00 -9.13 -7.73
CA VAL A 173 11.00 -9.90 -6.99
C VAL A 173 10.23 -8.99 -6.02
N ASP A 174 10.92 -8.15 -5.26
CA ASP A 174 10.30 -7.23 -4.31
C ASP A 174 9.38 -6.22 -5.02
N SER A 175 9.80 -5.70 -6.19
CA SER A 175 8.96 -4.81 -6.99
C SER A 175 7.69 -5.51 -7.49
N ALA A 176 7.78 -6.75 -7.97
CA ALA A 176 6.62 -7.49 -8.44
C ALA A 176 5.63 -7.76 -7.29
N VAL A 177 6.14 -8.12 -6.11
CA VAL A 177 5.32 -8.33 -4.91
C VAL A 177 4.59 -7.04 -4.52
N ASN A 178 5.33 -5.93 -4.35
CA ASN A 178 4.74 -4.65 -3.93
C ASN A 178 3.67 -4.14 -4.91
N VAL A 179 3.94 -4.21 -6.22
CA VAL A 179 3.00 -3.75 -7.25
C VAL A 179 1.73 -4.58 -7.29
N ARG A 180 1.78 -5.87 -6.95
CA ARG A 180 0.65 -6.80 -7.11
C ARG A 180 -0.14 -7.03 -5.83
N ILE A 181 0.50 -6.91 -4.67
CA ILE A 181 -0.10 -7.23 -3.36
C ILE A 181 -0.55 -5.97 -2.63
N ASN A 182 0.21 -4.88 -2.69
CA ASN A 182 -0.02 -3.68 -1.87
C ASN A 182 -0.79 -2.57 -2.60
N ASN A 183 -1.23 -2.79 -3.85
CA ASN A 183 -1.56 -1.72 -4.79
C ASN A 183 -3.03 -1.71 -5.26
N VAL A 184 -3.97 -2.22 -4.45
CA VAL A 184 -5.40 -2.31 -4.83
C VAL A 184 -6.28 -1.38 -3.97
N THR A 185 -5.68 -0.31 -3.44
CA THR A 185 -6.40 0.85 -2.91
C THR A 185 -6.06 2.06 -3.77
N GLY A 186 -7.08 2.83 -4.16
CA GLY A 186 -6.95 4.07 -4.94
C GLY A 186 -6.31 5.23 -4.17
N ASP A 187 -5.35 4.96 -3.29
CA ASP A 187 -4.54 5.97 -2.60
C ASP A 187 -3.05 5.73 -2.89
N HIS A 188 -2.52 6.60 -3.73
CA HIS A 188 -1.13 7.04 -3.79
C HIS A 188 -0.06 5.93 -3.67
N ASN A 189 0.24 5.33 -4.82
CA ASN A 189 1.30 4.35 -4.96
C ASN A 189 2.69 5.01 -4.94
N GLU A 190 3.44 4.88 -3.84
CA GLU A 190 4.90 5.10 -3.82
C GLU A 190 5.61 3.82 -4.26
N VAL A 191 6.00 3.76 -5.53
CA VAL A 191 6.84 2.68 -6.06
C VAL A 191 8.31 3.08 -5.92
N SER A 192 8.98 2.60 -4.88
CA SER A 192 10.44 2.71 -4.74
C SER A 192 11.13 1.66 -5.61
N VAL A 193 11.47 2.01 -6.85
CA VAL A 193 12.27 1.16 -7.74
C VAL A 193 13.76 1.41 -7.45
N ALA A 194 14.44 0.42 -6.90
CA ALA A 194 15.90 0.37 -6.89
C ALA A 194 16.38 0.08 -8.32
N SER A 195 16.90 1.13 -8.97
CA SER A 195 17.68 1.11 -10.20
C SER A 195 17.13 0.28 -11.37
N ASN A 196 16.46 0.96 -12.31
CA ASN A 196 16.56 0.58 -13.72
C ASN A 196 16.55 1.84 -14.61
N SER A 197 17.68 2.11 -15.26
CA SER A 197 17.80 3.14 -16.31
C SER A 197 17.17 2.60 -17.60
N GLY A 198 15.84 2.55 -17.64
CA GLY A 198 15.07 2.19 -18.82
C GLY A 198 13.74 2.92 -18.78
N ALA A 199 13.46 3.73 -19.80
CA ALA A 199 12.24 4.50 -19.91
C ALA A 199 11.01 3.57 -19.97
N VAL A 200 10.31 3.42 -18.85
CA VAL A 200 8.98 2.78 -18.79
C VAL A 200 7.94 3.90 -18.90
N GLY A 201 6.98 3.71 -19.81
CA GLY A 201 6.06 4.75 -20.29
C GLY A 201 5.36 5.54 -19.19
N ALA A 202 5.62 6.84 -19.14
CA ALA A 202 4.93 7.79 -18.28
C ALA A 202 3.50 8.04 -18.79
N GLY A 203 2.51 7.44 -18.14
CA GLY A 203 1.14 7.97 -18.19
C GLY A 203 1.10 9.33 -17.50
N THR A 204 0.31 10.27 -18.02
CA THR A 204 0.19 11.70 -17.63
C THR A 204 -0.14 11.98 -16.14
N ARG A 205 -0.25 10.94 -15.31
CA ARG A 205 -0.55 11.04 -13.86
C ARG A 205 0.39 10.21 -12.97
N SER A 206 1.51 9.72 -13.51
CA SER A 206 2.53 9.00 -12.72
C SER A 206 3.57 9.98 -12.17
N ARG A 207 3.76 9.99 -10.85
CA ARG A 207 4.82 10.75 -10.16
C ARG A 207 5.77 9.74 -9.53
N GLN A 208 7.01 9.70 -10.00
CA GLN A 208 8.06 8.81 -9.50
C GLN A 208 8.90 9.58 -8.46
N ILE A 209 9.09 9.00 -7.27
CA ILE A 209 10.05 9.48 -6.27
C ILE A 209 11.22 8.51 -6.29
N VAL A 210 12.39 9.01 -6.69
CA VAL A 210 13.65 8.24 -6.69
C VAL A 210 14.27 8.40 -5.31
N ASN A 211 14.23 7.35 -4.50
CA ASN A 211 14.88 7.33 -3.20
C ASN A 211 16.33 6.86 -3.37
N THR A 212 17.20 7.77 -3.79
CA THR A 212 18.64 7.52 -3.73
C THR A 212 19.09 7.72 -2.28
N GLY A 213 19.40 6.63 -1.60
CA GLY A 213 20.26 6.69 -0.42
C GLY A 213 21.66 7.01 -0.91
N ILE A 214 22.09 8.26 -0.73
CA ILE A 214 23.34 8.76 -1.32
C ILE A 214 24.47 8.76 -0.29
N LEU A 215 25.63 8.23 -0.69
CA LEU A 215 26.93 8.43 -0.03
C LEU A 215 27.34 9.92 -0.15
N PRO A 216 27.99 10.55 0.84
CA PRO A 216 28.36 11.98 0.83
C PRO A 216 29.00 12.51 -0.47
N ASP A 217 29.70 11.65 -1.21
CA ASP A 217 30.36 11.98 -2.47
C ASP A 217 29.36 12.25 -3.63
N GLU A 218 28.24 11.52 -3.73
CA GLU A 218 27.29 11.73 -4.85
C GLU A 218 26.42 13.00 -4.64
N LEU A 219 26.22 13.43 -3.40
CA LEU A 219 25.60 14.74 -3.11
C LEU A 219 26.49 15.88 -3.60
N THR A 220 27.80 15.75 -3.43
CA THR A 220 28.79 16.73 -3.90
C THR A 220 28.77 16.84 -5.43
N GLU A 221 28.67 15.70 -6.13
CA GLU A 221 28.51 15.68 -7.59
C GLU A 221 27.19 16.32 -8.06
N LEU A 222 26.09 16.12 -7.31
CA LEU A 222 24.80 16.75 -7.61
C LEU A 222 24.85 18.27 -7.43
N PHE A 223 25.49 18.78 -6.38
CA PHE A 223 25.71 20.22 -6.22
C PHE A 223 26.51 20.81 -7.38
N ALA A 224 27.58 20.13 -7.82
CA ALA A 224 28.38 20.58 -8.95
C ALA A 224 27.55 20.63 -10.26
N SER A 225 26.70 19.62 -10.49
CA SER A 225 25.80 19.56 -11.65
C SER A 225 24.76 20.68 -11.65
N VAL A 226 24.12 20.95 -10.50
CA VAL A 226 23.13 22.04 -10.39
C VAL A 226 23.79 23.41 -10.57
N ARG A 227 25.01 23.61 -10.04
CA ARG A 227 25.79 24.85 -10.25
C ARG A 227 26.19 25.06 -11.71
N ASP A 228 26.63 24.01 -12.42
CA ASP A 228 26.94 24.11 -13.85
C ASP A 228 25.70 24.52 -14.68
N LEU A 229 24.53 23.98 -14.34
CA LEU A 229 23.28 24.35 -14.99
C LEU A 229 22.80 25.76 -14.62
N ALA A 230 22.98 26.18 -13.36
CA ALA A 230 22.67 27.53 -12.91
C ALA A 230 23.52 28.58 -13.63
N SER A 231 24.79 28.27 -13.93
CA SER A 231 25.68 29.17 -14.68
C SER A 231 25.18 29.50 -16.10
N LYS A 232 24.29 28.65 -16.65
CA LYS A 232 23.69 28.79 -17.99
C LYS A 232 22.39 29.61 -17.97
N VAL A 233 21.96 30.09 -16.81
CA VAL A 233 20.82 31.02 -16.68
C VAL A 233 21.21 32.36 -17.31
N GLY A 234 20.42 32.81 -18.29
CA GLY A 234 20.74 33.99 -19.08
C GLY A 234 20.47 35.32 -18.37
N ASN A 235 19.61 35.34 -17.34
CA ASN A 235 19.36 36.52 -16.52
C ASN A 235 20.28 36.52 -15.29
N GLU A 236 21.07 37.57 -15.14
CA GLU A 236 22.04 37.73 -14.05
C GLU A 236 21.37 37.72 -12.67
N ASP A 237 20.21 38.38 -12.53
CA ASP A 237 19.49 38.47 -11.26
C ASP A 237 18.91 37.10 -10.87
N ASP A 238 18.28 36.39 -11.81
CA ASP A 238 17.73 35.05 -11.55
C ASP A 238 18.86 34.02 -11.31
N ARG A 239 20.03 34.19 -11.95
CA ARG A 239 21.21 33.35 -11.71
C ARG A 239 21.73 33.54 -10.28
N ALA A 240 21.89 34.79 -9.84
CA ALA A 240 22.35 35.10 -8.49
C ALA A 240 21.37 34.57 -7.42
N ASP A 241 20.06 34.69 -7.66
CA ASP A 241 19.03 34.15 -6.78
C ASP A 241 19.12 32.62 -6.64
N VAL A 242 19.35 31.89 -7.75
CA VAL A 242 19.51 30.44 -7.73
C VAL A 242 20.80 30.02 -7.06
N GLU A 243 21.93 30.67 -7.37
CA GLU A 243 23.22 30.36 -6.73
C GLU A 243 23.14 30.56 -5.21
N GLN A 244 22.53 31.66 -4.75
CA GLN A 244 22.31 31.88 -3.33
C GLN A 244 21.40 30.81 -2.71
N ALA A 245 20.37 30.35 -3.42
CA ALA A 245 19.48 29.29 -2.93
C ALA A 245 20.16 27.91 -2.87
N ILE A 246 21.11 27.64 -3.77
CA ILE A 246 21.95 26.44 -3.73
C ILE A 246 22.85 26.49 -2.49
N ASP A 247 23.51 27.62 -2.25
CA ASP A 247 24.42 27.80 -1.11
C ASP A 247 23.67 27.73 0.24
N ASP A 248 22.49 28.34 0.32
CA ASP A 248 21.63 28.27 1.51
C ASP A 248 21.16 26.84 1.80
N PHE A 249 20.95 26.02 0.76
CA PHE A 249 20.56 24.62 0.91
C PHE A 249 21.75 23.74 1.31
N GLU A 250 22.89 23.88 0.62
CA GLU A 250 24.14 23.17 0.94
C GLU A 250 24.59 23.46 2.38
N GLY A 251 24.56 24.74 2.78
CA GLY A 251 24.96 25.17 4.11
C GLY A 251 24.03 24.70 5.24
N GLU A 252 22.77 24.36 4.95
CA GLU A 252 21.87 23.82 5.97
C GLU A 252 22.03 22.30 6.13
N ILE A 253 22.26 21.56 5.05
CA ILE A 253 22.40 20.09 5.11
C ILE A 253 23.79 19.63 5.56
N THR A 254 24.81 20.49 5.44
CA THR A 254 26.19 20.21 5.89
C THR A 254 26.43 20.57 7.35
N GLN A 255 25.44 21.16 8.05
CA GLN A 255 25.56 21.47 9.47
C GLN A 255 25.68 20.19 10.32
N PRO A 256 26.41 20.23 11.45
CA PRO A 256 26.52 19.07 12.36
C PRO A 256 25.17 18.61 12.93
N GLU A 257 24.20 19.53 13.02
CA GLU A 257 22.84 19.27 13.50
C GLU A 257 21.83 20.04 12.64
N PRO A 258 21.46 19.51 11.45
CA PRO A 258 20.59 20.20 10.50
C PRO A 258 19.16 20.25 11.01
N GLN A 259 18.49 21.40 10.90
CA GLN A 259 17.11 21.56 11.38
C GLN A 259 16.10 21.15 10.29
N PRO A 260 15.28 20.10 10.48
CA PRO A 260 14.44 19.57 9.40
C PRO A 260 13.48 20.59 8.77
N GLY A 261 12.91 21.48 9.59
CA GLY A 261 12.03 22.54 9.12
C GLY A 261 12.73 23.56 8.23
N LYS A 262 14.00 23.88 8.52
CA LYS A 262 14.81 24.81 7.71
C LYS A 262 15.26 24.17 6.41
N VAL A 263 15.73 22.92 6.45
CA VAL A 263 16.13 22.16 5.25
C VAL A 263 14.97 22.10 4.25
N ARG A 264 13.76 21.77 4.71
CA ARG A 264 12.55 21.76 3.86
C ARG A 264 12.23 23.13 3.26
N THR A 265 12.42 24.19 4.04
CA THR A 265 12.14 25.56 3.59
C THR A 265 13.14 25.99 2.52
N ARG A 266 14.43 25.69 2.70
CA ARG A 266 15.49 25.97 1.72
C ARG A 266 15.30 25.15 0.44
N ALA A 267 14.96 23.86 0.56
CA ALA A 267 14.63 23.00 -0.57
C ALA A 267 13.46 23.57 -1.42
N ARG A 268 12.38 24.01 -0.77
CA ARG A 268 11.23 24.64 -1.48
C ARG A 268 11.61 25.94 -2.17
N THR A 269 12.46 26.75 -1.53
CA THR A 269 12.90 28.03 -2.10
C THR A 269 13.73 27.81 -3.36
N LEU A 270 14.68 26.87 -3.31
CA LEU A 270 15.47 26.48 -4.47
C LEU A 270 14.59 25.98 -5.63
N LEU A 271 13.61 25.13 -5.36
CA LEU A 271 12.70 24.62 -6.38
C LEU A 271 11.84 25.73 -7.00
N ALA A 272 11.28 26.63 -6.19
CA ALA A 272 10.45 27.72 -6.67
C ALA A 272 11.21 28.66 -7.61
N LEU A 273 12.49 28.94 -7.33
CA LEU A 273 13.35 29.75 -8.19
C LEU A 273 13.69 29.02 -9.50
N CYS A 274 14.05 27.74 -9.41
CA CYS A 274 14.33 26.93 -10.60
C CYS A 274 13.10 26.72 -11.50
N GLU A 275 11.89 26.67 -10.95
CA GLU A 275 10.64 26.61 -11.73
C GLU A 275 10.37 27.94 -12.46
N LYS A 276 10.61 29.08 -11.80
CA LYS A 276 10.43 30.43 -12.39
C LYS A 276 11.30 30.67 -13.62
N ILE A 277 12.51 30.10 -13.63
CA ILE A 277 13.49 30.25 -14.72
C ILE A 277 13.13 29.43 -15.97
N ALA A 278 12.22 28.45 -15.83
CA ALA A 278 11.74 27.61 -16.93
C ALA A 278 12.85 26.88 -17.73
N LEU A 279 13.96 26.53 -17.07
CA LEU A 279 15.00 25.65 -17.61
C LEU A 279 14.77 24.22 -17.11
N PRO A 280 14.20 23.32 -17.94
CA PRO A 280 13.75 22.00 -17.47
C PRO A 280 14.88 21.14 -16.88
N ALA A 281 16.09 21.27 -17.43
CA ALA A 281 17.27 20.56 -16.92
C ALA A 281 17.68 21.04 -15.51
N LEU A 282 17.58 22.35 -15.25
CA LEU A 282 17.91 22.94 -13.95
C LEU A 282 16.86 22.56 -12.90
N THR A 283 15.57 22.65 -13.24
CA THR A 283 14.47 22.23 -12.36
C THR A 283 14.55 20.74 -12.02
N SER A 284 14.86 19.89 -13.01
CA SER A 284 15.06 18.46 -12.79
C SER A 284 16.23 18.18 -11.85
N ALA A 285 17.39 18.79 -12.10
CA ALA A 285 18.57 18.59 -11.28
C ALA A 285 18.38 19.10 -9.83
N ALA A 286 17.73 20.25 -9.65
CA ALA A 286 17.39 20.79 -8.33
C ALA A 286 16.38 19.91 -7.56
N THR A 287 15.44 19.27 -8.28
CA THR A 287 14.50 18.30 -7.69
C THR A 287 15.22 17.06 -7.19
N THR A 288 16.15 16.51 -7.98
CA THR A 288 16.98 15.39 -7.56
C THR A 288 17.81 15.75 -6.34
N LEU A 289 18.52 16.90 -6.37
CA LEU A 289 19.37 17.37 -5.28
C LEU A 289 18.59 17.55 -3.97
N THR A 290 17.44 18.23 -4.01
CA THR A 290 16.64 18.50 -2.80
C THR A 290 16.00 17.24 -2.22
N THR A 291 15.57 16.32 -3.09
CA THR A 291 15.02 15.03 -2.67
C THR A 291 16.09 14.17 -2.01
N SER A 292 17.30 14.10 -2.61
CA SER A 292 18.43 13.36 -2.05
C SER A 292 18.97 13.98 -0.76
N GLY A 293 18.97 15.31 -0.63
CA GLY A 293 19.38 15.98 0.60
C GLY A 293 18.41 15.77 1.77
N LEU A 294 17.09 15.69 1.49
CA LEU A 294 16.07 15.41 2.51
C LEU A 294 16.05 13.93 2.93
N SER A 295 16.20 13.02 1.96
CA SER A 295 16.25 11.57 2.22
C SER A 295 17.48 11.17 3.04
N GLY A 296 18.65 11.78 2.77
CA GLY A 296 19.88 11.56 3.53
C GLY A 296 19.78 11.92 5.02
N LEU A 297 18.82 12.78 5.38
CA LEU A 297 18.55 13.19 6.77
C LEU A 297 17.35 12.47 7.41
N GLY A 298 16.71 11.53 6.69
CA GLY A 298 15.51 10.83 7.17
C GLY A 298 14.28 11.74 7.27
N ILE A 299 14.26 12.86 6.55
CA ILE A 299 13.18 13.85 6.61
C ILE A 299 12.19 13.56 5.46
N GLY A 300 11.24 12.64 5.72
CA GLY A 300 10.08 12.34 4.85
C GLY A 300 8.95 13.33 5.05
#